data_AF-A0A060XQJ7-F1
#
_entry.id   AF-A0A060XQJ7-F1
#
_cell.length_a   1.000
_cell.length_b   1.000
_cell.length_c   1.000
_cell.angle_alpha   90.00
_cell.angle_beta   90.00
_cell.angle_gamma   90.00
#
_symmetry.space_group_name_H-M   'P 1'
#
loop_
_entity.id
_entity.type
_entity.pdbx_description
1 polymer ?
#
loop_
_entity_poly.entity_id
_entity_poly.type
_entity_poly.pdbx_seq_one_letter_code
_entity_poly.pdbx_strand_id
1 'polypeptide(L)' 'MTSTRERGFYFQDKAYTCVRADRNSIYCKCGTHGLILVKTALYVIVATYNDSMYPSVCVEAVEKLAVYLKEKGK' A
#
# COMPACT_ATOMS: atom_id res chain seq x y z
N MET A 1 -10.74 2.23 -10.43
CA MET A 1 -9.36 1.70 -10.27
C MET A 1 -8.46 1.96 -11.48
N THR A 2 -8.99 2.18 -12.69
CA THR A 2 -8.20 2.45 -13.92
C THR A 2 -7.30 3.67 -13.79
N SER A 3 -7.83 4.80 -13.29
CA SER A 3 -7.03 6.03 -13.11
C SER A 3 -5.81 5.85 -12.19
N THR A 4 -5.89 5.03 -11.13
CA THR A 4 -4.75 4.79 -10.22
C THR A 4 -3.69 3.92 -10.89
N ARG A 5 -4.11 2.94 -11.70
CA ARG A 5 -3.18 2.09 -12.46
C ARG A 5 -2.41 2.90 -13.51
N GLU A 6 -3.07 3.86 -14.13
CA GLU A 6 -2.48 4.71 -15.18
C GLU A 6 -1.63 5.85 -14.61
N ARG A 7 -2.11 6.54 -13.57
CA ARG A 7 -1.46 7.75 -13.04
C ARG A 7 -0.53 7.50 -11.86
N GLY A 8 -0.60 6.33 -11.23
CA GLY A 8 0.12 6.08 -9.98
C GLY A 8 -0.46 6.87 -8.80
N PHE A 9 0.39 7.21 -7.85
CA PHE A 9 0.01 7.93 -6.63
C PHE A 9 1.06 8.98 -6.27
N TYR A 10 0.64 10.20 -5.94
CA TYR A 10 1.53 11.24 -5.42
C TYR A 10 1.43 11.27 -3.90
N PHE A 11 2.55 11.11 -3.20
CA PHE A 11 2.59 11.04 -1.74
C PHE A 11 3.92 11.57 -1.22
N GLN A 12 3.89 12.45 -0.21
CA GLN A 12 5.08 13.05 0.40
C GLN A 12 6.10 13.55 -0.64
N ASP A 13 5.64 14.40 -1.54
CA ASP A 13 6.42 15.03 -2.61
C ASP A 13 7.07 14.06 -3.62
N LYS A 14 6.62 12.80 -3.66
CA LYS A 14 7.11 11.77 -4.59
C LYS A 14 5.97 11.18 -5.41
N ALA A 15 6.23 11.01 -6.70
CA ALA A 15 5.36 10.26 -7.60
C ALA A 15 5.71 8.77 -7.57
N TYR A 16 4.77 7.94 -7.17
CA TYR A 16 4.89 6.49 -7.15
C TYR A 16 4.14 5.86 -8.33
N THR A 17 4.80 4.96 -9.05
CA THR A 17 4.18 4.16 -10.09
C THR A 17 3.36 3.03 -9.46
N CYS A 18 2.12 2.86 -9.89
CA CYS A 18 1.27 1.76 -9.44
C CYS A 18 1.80 0.42 -9.98
N VAL A 19 1.95 -0.56 -9.09
CA VAL A 19 2.33 -1.95 -9.40
C VAL A 19 1.10 -2.86 -9.32
N ARG A 20 0.24 -2.62 -8.33
CA ARG A 20 -1.01 -3.36 -8.11
C ARG A 20 -2.08 -2.39 -7.64
N ALA A 21 -3.30 -2.54 -8.15
CA ALA A 21 -4.47 -1.87 -7.60
C ALA A 21 -5.68 -2.79 -7.76
N ASP A 22 -6.23 -3.22 -6.64
CA ASP A 22 -7.46 -4.01 -6.58
C ASP A 22 -8.42 -3.43 -5.52
N ARG A 23 -9.44 -4.21 -5.14
CA ARG A 23 -10.50 -3.78 -4.20
C ARG A 23 -9.98 -3.47 -2.80
N ASN A 24 -8.94 -4.16 -2.36
CA ASN A 24 -8.46 -4.11 -0.99
C ASN A 24 -7.14 -3.37 -0.88
N SER A 25 -6.29 -3.45 -1.90
CA SER A 25 -4.92 -3.01 -1.78
C SER A 25 -4.40 -2.29 -3.02
N ILE A 26 -3.60 -1.26 -2.80
CA ILE A 26 -2.85 -0.53 -3.82
C ILE A 26 -1.37 -0.56 -3.43
N TYR A 27 -0.53 -1.08 -4.32
CA TYR A 27 0.92 -1.10 -4.13
C TYR A 27 1.56 -0.22 -5.19
N CYS A 28 2.40 0.70 -4.77
CA CYS A 28 3.12 1.60 -5.64
C CYS A 28 4.62 1.60 -5.30
N LYS A 29 5.46 1.97 -6.26
CA LYS A 29 6.93 2.04 -6.12
C LYS A 29 7.50 3.35 -6.67
N CYS A 30 8.59 3.81 -6.07
CA CYS A 30 9.40 4.93 -6.53
C CYS A 30 10.87 4.55 -6.31
N GLY A 31 11.53 4.01 -7.34
CA GLY A 31 12.88 3.44 -7.20
C GLY A 31 12.90 2.28 -6.21
N THR A 32 13.75 2.37 -5.20
CA THR A 32 13.88 1.41 -4.08
C THR A 32 12.88 1.65 -2.94
N HIS A 33 12.08 2.72 -3.01
CA HIS A 33 11.02 2.99 -2.05
C HIS A 33 9.69 2.46 -2.55
N GLY A 34 8.78 2.16 -1.62
CA GLY A 34 7.39 1.83 -1.96
C GLY A 34 6.38 2.42 -1.01
N LEU A 35 5.15 2.42 -1.49
CA LEU A 35 3.95 2.88 -0.82
C LEU A 35 2.89 1.79 -0.94
N ILE A 36 2.40 1.32 0.21
CA ILE A 36 1.40 0.27 0.33
C ILE A 36 0.18 0.87 1.02
N LEU A 37 -0.97 0.80 0.35
CA LEU A 37 -2.27 1.23 0.88
C LEU A 37 -3.15 0.01 1.00
N VAL A 38 -3.62 -0.32 2.21
CA VAL A 38 -4.54 -1.44 2.42
C VAL A 38 -5.80 -0.96 3.14
N LYS A 39 -6.94 -1.20 2.49
CA LYS A 39 -8.27 -0.88 3.01
C LYS A 39 -8.67 -1.91 4.08
N THR A 40 -9.12 -1.42 5.22
CA THR A 40 -9.81 -2.18 6.28
C THR A 40 -11.31 -1.84 6.28
N ALA A 41 -12.06 -2.30 7.31
CA ALA A 41 -13.48 -1.96 7.44
C ALA A 41 -13.69 -0.46 7.69
N LEU A 42 -12.85 0.15 8.54
CA LEU A 42 -13.01 1.53 9.02
C LEU A 42 -11.87 2.47 8.59
N TYR A 43 -10.72 1.93 8.19
CA TYR A 43 -9.50 2.70 7.95
C TYR A 43 -8.83 2.31 6.63
N VAL A 44 -7.87 3.14 6.22
CA VAL A 44 -6.87 2.78 5.20
C VAL A 44 -5.52 2.84 5.88
N ILE A 45 -4.80 1.71 5.88
CA ILE A 45 -3.43 1.66 6.37
C ILE A 45 -2.53 2.21 5.26
N VAL A 46 -1.66 3.16 5.62
CA VAL A 46 -0.64 3.73 4.74
C VAL A 46 0.72 3.31 5.28
N ALA A 47 1.49 2.60 4.48
CA ALA A 47 2.82 2.12 4.85
C ALA A 47 3.83 2.38 3.74
N THR A 48 5.07 2.64 4.14
CA THR A 48 6.19 2.85 3.22
C THR A 48 7.36 1.97 3.58
N TYR A 49 8.15 1.59 2.59
CA TYR A 49 9.47 0.97 2.78
C TYR A 49 10.54 1.73 2.00
N ASN A 50 11.80 1.52 2.39
CA ASN A 50 12.99 2.04 1.70
C ASN A 50 13.89 0.86 1.26
N ASP A 51 15.07 1.21 0.77
CA ASP A 51 16.13 0.30 0.33
C ASP A 51 16.67 -0.63 1.42
N SER A 52 16.50 -0.31 2.71
CA SER A 52 16.89 -1.18 3.82
C SER A 52 15.93 -2.36 4.06
N MET A 53 14.81 -2.43 3.35
CA MET A 53 13.78 -3.45 3.54
C MET A 53 13.36 -4.10 2.21
N TYR A 54 13.21 -5.42 2.22
CA TYR A 54 12.58 -6.11 1.09
C TYR A 54 11.10 -5.73 0.97
N PRO A 55 10.60 -5.37 -0.23
CA PRO A 55 9.20 -5.01 -0.45
C PRO A 55 8.19 -6.02 0.11
N SER A 56 8.52 -7.31 0.03
CA SER A 56 7.68 -8.40 0.53
C SER A 56 7.42 -8.33 2.03
N VAL A 57 8.43 -7.92 2.82
CA VAL A 57 8.30 -7.79 4.28
C VAL A 57 7.28 -6.72 4.64
N CYS A 58 7.33 -5.57 3.96
CA CYS A 58 6.37 -4.49 4.16
C CYS A 58 4.95 -4.94 3.79
N VAL A 59 4.79 -5.57 2.62
CA VAL A 59 3.49 -6.08 2.16
C VAL A 59 2.90 -7.07 3.17
N GLU A 60 3.70 -8.04 3.62
CA GLU A 60 3.24 -9.06 4.55
C GLU A 60 2.80 -8.46 5.90
N ALA A 61 3.61 -7.55 6.47
CA ALA A 61 3.28 -6.90 7.74
C ALA A 61 1.98 -6.09 7.65
N VAL A 62 1.79 -5.33 6.57
CA VAL A 62 0.64 -4.44 6.39
C VAL A 62 -0.64 -5.22 6.11
N GLU A 63 -0.58 -6.27 5.30
CA GLU A 63 -1.73 -7.13 5.02
C GLU A 63 -2.17 -7.91 6.27
N LYS A 64 -1.24 -8.43 7.06
CA LYS A 64 -1.56 -9.09 8.35
C LYS A 64 -2.21 -8.12 9.34
N LEU A 65 -1.71 -6.89 9.44
CA LEU A 65 -2.34 -5.86 10.26
C LEU A 65 -3.75 -5.52 9.76
N ALA A 66 -3.94 -5.44 8.44
CA ALA A 66 -5.25 -5.19 7.86
C ALA A 66 -6.26 -6.30 8.15
N VAL A 67 -5.83 -7.57 8.10
CA VAL A 67 -6.67 -8.72 8.50
C VAL A 67 -7.08 -8.59 9.96
N TYR A 68 -6.14 -8.35 10.86
CA TYR A 68 -6.44 -8.17 12.29
C TYR A 68 -7.44 -7.02 12.53
N LEU A 69 -7.25 -5.87 11.88
CA LEU A 69 -8.15 -4.73 12.01
C LEU A 69 -9.54 -4.99 11.41
N LYS A 70 -9.64 -5.80 10.35
CA LYS A 70 -10.94 -6.22 9.80
C LYS A 70 -11.69 -7.16 10.75
N GLU A 71 -10.98 -8.04 11.46
CA GLU A 71 -11.58 -8.95 12.44
C GLU A 71 -12.01 -8.24 13.73
N LYS A 72 -11.25 -7.22 14.16
CA LYS A 72 -11.55 -6.43 15.36
C LYS A 72 -12.52 -5.27 15.11
N GLY A 73 -12.59 -4.76 13.89
CA GLY A 73 -13.51 -3.72 13.47
C GLY A 73 -14.92 -4.28 13.26
N LYS A 74 -15.64 -4.50 14.36
CA LYS A 74 -17.10 -4.36 14.36
C LYS A 74 -17.46 -2.88 14.36
#